data_AF-J3G645-F1
#
_entry.id   AF-J3G645-F1
#
_cell.length_a   1.000
_cell.length_b   1.000
_cell.length_c   1.000
_cell.angle_alpha   90.00
_cell.angle_beta   90.00
_cell.angle_gamma   90.00
#
_symmetry.space_group_name_H-M   'P 1'
#
loop_
_entity.id
_entity.type
_entity.pdbx_description
1 polymer ?
#
loop_
_entity_poly.entity_id
_entity_poly.type
_entity_poly.pdbx_seq_one_letter_code
_entity_poly.pdbx_strand_id
1 'polypeptide(L)'
;MEEAFQLALDSVPFLLKGAYYTVILSLGGMFFGLVMGFGLALMRLSRFKLVSWIARIYVSFFRGTPLLVQLFVIYYGLPQLGLELDPLPAALIGFSLNMAAYACEILRAAISSIERGQWEAAASIGMT
;
A
#
# COMPACT_ATOMS: atom_id res chain seq x y z
N MET A 1 -32.97 -24.26 9.98
CA MET A 1 -32.63 -22.85 10.29
C MET A 1 -31.85 -22.76 11.61
N GLU A 2 -32.26 -23.49 12.65
CA GLU A 2 -31.51 -23.59 13.91
C GLU A 2 -30.12 -24.23 13.76
N GLU A 3 -29.96 -25.28 12.95
CA GLU A 3 -28.65 -25.94 12.73
C GLU A 3 -27.61 -24.99 12.10
N ALA A 4 -28.00 -24.17 11.13
CA ALA A 4 -27.12 -23.19 10.51
C ALA A 4 -26.72 -22.06 11.49
N PHE A 5 -27.63 -21.69 12.39
CA PHE A 5 -27.35 -20.69 13.42
C PHE A 5 -26.39 -21.22 14.49
N GLN A 6 -26.57 -22.46 14.93
CA GLN A 6 -25.63 -23.12 15.86
C GLN A 6 -24.24 -23.30 15.22
N LEU A 7 -24.18 -23.73 13.96
CA LEU A 7 -22.92 -23.81 13.21
C LEU A 7 -22.20 -22.46 13.13
N ALA A 8 -22.95 -21.37 12.94
CA ALA A 8 -22.38 -20.03 12.92
C ALA A 8 -21.80 -19.63 14.28
N LEU A 9 -22.50 -19.94 15.38
CA LEU A 9 -22.04 -19.70 16.75
C LEU A 9 -20.79 -20.52 17.09
N ASP A 10 -20.76 -21.80 16.72
CA ASP A 10 -19.60 -22.68 16.93
C ASP A 10 -18.37 -22.21 16.15
N SER A 11 -18.59 -21.54 15.00
CA SER A 11 -17.53 -20.99 14.15
C SER A 11 -17.01 -19.63 14.64
N VAL A 12 -17.69 -18.95 15.58
CA VAL A 12 -17.32 -17.60 16.05
C VAL A 12 -15.84 -17.50 16.47
N PRO A 13 -15.26 -18.42 17.27
CA PRO A 13 -13.86 -18.32 17.68
C PRO A 13 -12.89 -18.34 16.48
N PHE A 14 -13.17 -19.16 15.47
CA PHE A 14 -12.37 -19.24 14.25
C PHE A 14 -12.52 -17.98 13.39
N LEU A 15 -13.74 -17.48 13.23
CA LEU A 15 -14.01 -16.23 12.52
C LEU A 15 -13.36 -15.02 13.19
N LEU A 16 -13.38 -14.94 14.52
CA LEU A 16 -12.69 -13.90 15.29
C LEU A 16 -11.17 -13.96 15.10
N LYS A 17 -10.58 -15.16 15.02
CA LYS A 17 -9.17 -15.33 14.67
C LYS A 17 -8.88 -14.81 13.26
N GLY A 18 -9.75 -15.09 12.29
CA GLY A 18 -9.65 -14.52 10.95
C GLY A 18 -9.73 -12.99 10.94
N ALA A 19 -10.71 -12.42 11.65
CA ALA A 19 -10.90 -10.98 11.80
C ALA A 19 -9.66 -10.31 12.42
N TYR A 20 -9.06 -10.94 13.44
CA TYR A 20 -7.82 -10.47 14.06
C TYR A 20 -6.68 -10.32 13.04
N TYR A 21 -6.44 -11.35 12.22
CA TYR A 21 -5.41 -11.27 11.17
C TYR A 21 -5.74 -10.26 10.08
N THR A 22 -7.01 -10.13 9.70
CA THR A 22 -7.46 -9.10 8.75
C THR A 22 -7.13 -7.70 9.26
N VAL A 23 -7.39 -7.42 10.54
CA VAL A 23 -7.06 -6.12 11.15
C VAL A 23 -5.56 -5.88 11.15
N ILE A 24 -4.77 -6.87 11.55
CA ILE A 24 -3.30 -6.76 11.56
C ILE A 24 -2.74 -6.49 10.17
N LEU A 25 -3.13 -7.28 9.17
CA LEU A 25 -2.63 -7.15 7.81
C LEU A 25 -3.10 -5.84 7.17
N SER A 26 -4.34 -5.41 7.46
CA SER A 26 -4.86 -4.12 6.97
C SER A 26 -4.12 -2.95 7.58
N LEU A 27 -4.01 -2.88 8.91
CA LEU A 27 -3.35 -1.77 9.59
C LEU A 27 -1.85 -1.74 9.29
N GLY A 28 -1.17 -2.89 9.33
CA GLY A 28 0.24 -2.98 8.98
C GLY A 28 0.49 -2.64 7.51
N GLY A 29 -0.32 -3.20 6.60
CA GLY A 29 -0.26 -2.92 5.17
C GLY A 29 -0.44 -1.44 4.86
N MET A 30 -1.46 -0.82 5.47
CA MET A 30 -1.73 0.62 5.38
C MET A 30 -0.61 1.47 5.96
N PHE A 31 -0.10 1.13 7.14
CA PHE A 31 0.95 1.89 7.80
C PHE A 31 2.24 1.92 6.97
N PHE A 32 2.79 0.76 6.63
CA PHE A 32 4.02 0.68 5.83
C PHE A 32 3.79 1.19 4.40
N GLY A 33 2.63 0.90 3.83
CA GLY A 33 2.24 1.41 2.51
C GLY A 33 2.16 2.93 2.48
N LEU A 34 1.61 3.57 3.51
CA LEU A 34 1.54 5.03 3.60
C LEU A 34 2.94 5.65 3.73
N VAL A 35 3.80 5.10 4.58
CA VAL A 35 5.18 5.57 4.76
C VAL A 35 5.95 5.50 3.44
N MET A 36 5.92 4.34 2.76
CA MET A 36 6.56 4.18 1.46
C MET A 36 5.91 5.05 0.38
N GLY A 37 4.58 5.12 0.36
CA GLY A 37 3.81 5.90 -0.60
C GLY A 37 4.07 7.39 -0.49
N PHE A 38 4.28 7.90 0.72
CA PHE A 38 4.70 9.28 0.95
C PHE A 38 6.07 9.56 0.34
N GLY A 39 7.06 8.68 0.58
CA GLY A 39 8.38 8.78 -0.05
C GLY A 39 8.29 8.77 -1.58
N LEU A 40 7.51 7.85 -2.15
CA LEU A 40 7.28 7.76 -3.59
C LEU A 40 6.56 9.02 -4.14
N ALA A 41 5.63 9.61 -3.40
CA ALA A 41 4.96 10.85 -3.80
C ALA A 41 5.94 12.01 -3.89
N LEU A 42 6.84 12.15 -2.90
CA LEU A 42 7.91 13.14 -2.94
C LEU A 42 8.85 12.90 -4.14
N MET A 43 9.23 11.65 -4.41
CA MET A 43 10.02 11.30 -5.59
C MET A 43 9.30 11.70 -6.89
N ARG A 44 7.99 11.45 -6.99
CA ARG A 44 7.16 11.81 -8.16
C ARG A 44 7.09 13.32 -8.40
N LEU A 45 7.06 14.12 -7.33
CA LEU A 45 7.02 15.59 -7.37
C LEU A 45 8.40 16.23 -7.54
N SER A 46 9.48 15.44 -7.43
CA SER A 46 10.85 15.93 -7.57
C SER A 46 11.12 16.53 -8.95
N ARG A 47 11.91 17.61 -8.97
CA ARG A 47 12.43 18.24 -10.21
C ARG A 47 13.43 17.34 -10.93
N PHE A 48 14.07 16.40 -10.22
CA PHE A 48 15.02 15.46 -10.80
C PHE A 48 14.29 14.37 -11.59
N LYS A 49 14.39 14.45 -12.93
CA LYS A 49 13.67 13.54 -13.84
C LYS A 49 13.94 12.06 -13.56
N LEU A 50 15.18 11.69 -13.22
CA LEU A 50 15.55 10.29 -12.93
C LEU A 50 14.79 9.74 -11.71
N VAL A 51 14.73 10.51 -10.63
CA VAL A 51 14.04 10.14 -9.38
C VAL A 51 12.54 9.97 -9.62
N SER A 52 11.92 10.94 -10.31
CA SER A 52 10.49 10.89 -10.66
C SER A 52 10.17 9.71 -11.60
N TRP A 53 11.10 9.37 -12.50
CA TRP A 53 10.94 8.26 -13.43
C TRP A 53 10.99 6.89 -12.73
N ILE A 54 11.92 6.69 -11.79
CA ILE A 54 11.97 5.46 -10.98
C ILE A 54 10.66 5.25 -10.23
N ALA A 55 10.15 6.28 -9.54
CA ALA A 55 8.88 6.19 -8.83
C ALA A 55 7.70 5.96 -9.79
N ARG A 56 7.74 6.52 -11.01
CA ARG A 56 6.72 6.27 -12.05
C ARG A 56 6.67 4.80 -12.45
N ILE A 57 7.82 4.16 -12.65
CA ILE A 57 7.89 2.72 -13.00
C ILE A 57 7.31 1.87 -11.87
N TYR A 58 7.75 2.11 -10.63
CA TYR A 58 7.22 1.42 -9.46
C TYR A 58 5.69 1.53 -9.43
N VAL A 59 5.15 2.73 -9.48
CA VAL A 59 3.70 2.98 -9.40
C VAL A 59 2.95 2.30 -10.56
N SER A 60 3.50 2.39 -11.77
CA SER A 60 2.89 1.76 -12.96
C SER A 60 2.84 0.24 -12.84
N PHE A 61 3.91 -0.38 -12.32
CA PHE A 61 3.98 -1.82 -12.14
C PHE A 61 2.99 -2.31 -11.07
N PHE A 62 3.01 -1.71 -9.88
CA PHE A 62 2.18 -2.16 -8.76
C PHE A 62 0.69 -1.84 -8.91
N ARG A 63 0.33 -0.76 -9.62
CA ARG A 63 -1.08 -0.47 -9.97
C ARG A 63 -1.55 -1.20 -11.23
N GLY A 64 -0.61 -1.60 -12.10
CA GLY A 64 -0.91 -2.30 -13.35
C GLY A 64 -0.96 -3.83 -13.22
N THR A 65 -0.55 -4.38 -12.07
CA THR A 65 -0.55 -5.83 -11.81
C THR A 65 -1.58 -6.20 -10.73
N PRO A 66 -2.32 -7.32 -10.87
CA PRO A 66 -3.26 -7.73 -9.84
C PRO A 66 -2.55 -8.00 -8.51
N LEU A 67 -3.12 -7.51 -7.40
CA LEU A 67 -2.60 -7.75 -6.05
C LEU A 67 -2.46 -9.25 -5.75
N LEU A 68 -3.40 -10.07 -6.21
CA LEU A 68 -3.31 -11.52 -6.06
C LEU A 68 -2.03 -12.07 -6.71
N VAL A 69 -1.70 -11.63 -7.92
CA VAL A 69 -0.47 -12.06 -8.62
C VAL A 69 0.77 -11.62 -7.84
N GLN A 70 0.78 -10.40 -7.28
CA GLN A 70 1.88 -9.92 -6.45
C GLN A 70 2.09 -10.82 -5.23
N LEU A 71 1.01 -11.18 -4.53
CA LEU A 71 1.05 -12.08 -3.37
C LEU A 71 1.55 -13.48 -3.76
N PHE A 72 1.09 -14.02 -4.89
CA PHE A 72 1.55 -15.32 -5.39
C PHE A 72 3.04 -15.31 -5.72
N VAL A 73 3.53 -14.26 -6.38
CA VAL A 73 4.96 -14.12 -6.70
C VAL A 73 5.80 -14.01 -5.43
N ILE A 74 5.34 -13.26 -4.44
CA ILE A 74 6.06 -13.11 -3.17
C ILE A 74 6.09 -14.44 -2.42
N TYR A 75 4.95 -15.12 -2.28
CA TYR A 75 4.85 -16.31 -1.44
C TYR A 75 5.37 -17.59 -2.12
N TYR A 76 5.11 -17.78 -3.41
CA TYR A 76 5.51 -18.99 -4.15
C TYR A 76 6.70 -18.77 -5.10
N GLY A 77 6.98 -17.53 -5.50
CA GLY A 77 8.10 -17.21 -6.39
C GLY A 77 9.43 -17.03 -5.65
N LEU A 78 9.45 -16.28 -4.54
CA LEU A 78 10.67 -16.06 -3.75
C LEU A 78 11.36 -17.34 -3.24
N PRO A 79 10.65 -18.41 -2.86
CA PRO A 79 11.28 -19.68 -2.50
C PRO A 79 12.19 -20.25 -3.59
N GLN A 80 11.89 -20.01 -4.87
CA GLN A 80 12.74 -20.46 -5.99
C GLN A 80 14.10 -19.74 -6.03
N LEU A 81 14.20 -18.59 -5.36
CA LEU A 81 15.43 -17.81 -5.17
C LEU A 81 16.10 -18.11 -3.81
N GLY A 82 15.61 -19.09 -3.06
CA GLY A 82 16.10 -19.46 -1.72
C GLY A 82 15.57 -18.57 -0.58
N LEU A 83 14.54 -17.75 -0.83
CA LEU A 83 13.92 -16.89 0.16
C LEU A 83 12.52 -17.39 0.51
N GLU A 84 12.41 -18.12 1.60
CA GLU A 84 11.14 -18.61 2.13
C GLU A 84 10.58 -17.64 3.16
N LEU A 85 9.32 -17.23 2.97
CA LEU A 85 8.62 -16.32 3.87
C LEU A 85 7.38 -17.01 4.41
N ASP A 86 7.14 -16.84 5.72
CA ASP A 86 5.86 -17.22 6.31
C ASP A 86 4.69 -16.44 5.67
N PRO A 87 3.46 -16.97 5.69
CA PRO A 87 2.31 -16.33 5.05
C PRO A 87 2.03 -14.90 5.50
N LEU A 88 2.21 -14.62 6.80
CA LEU A 88 1.97 -13.29 7.38
C LEU A 88 2.92 -12.23 6.85
N PRO A 89 4.26 -12.36 6.95
CA PRO A 89 5.18 -11.38 6.39
C PRO A 89 5.08 -11.29 4.86
N ALA A 90 4.85 -12.40 4.14
CA ALA A 90 4.62 -12.36 2.70
C ALA A 90 3.40 -11.51 2.32
N ALA A 91 2.28 -11.71 3.02
CA ALA A 91 1.07 -10.92 2.83
C ALA A 91 1.28 -9.44 3.19
N LEU A 92 1.96 -9.17 4.31
CA LEU A 92 2.24 -7.82 4.76
C LEU A 92 3.08 -7.05 3.73
N ILE A 93 4.16 -7.66 3.21
CA ILE A 93 5.00 -7.07 2.17
C ILE A 93 4.17 -6.78 0.92
N GLY A 94 3.40 -7.76 0.42
CA GLY A 94 2.58 -7.59 -0.77
C GLY A 94 1.54 -6.47 -0.63
N PHE A 95 0.81 -6.44 0.49
CA PHE A 95 -0.15 -5.39 0.77
C PHE A 95 0.51 -4.02 0.90
N SER A 96 1.65 -3.92 1.60
CA SER A 96 2.36 -2.65 1.75
C SER A 96 2.89 -2.10 0.44
N LEU A 97 3.48 -2.94 -0.41
CA LEU A 97 4.00 -2.52 -1.72
C LEU A 97 2.89 -2.04 -2.64
N ASN A 98 1.78 -2.77 -2.69
CA ASN A 98 0.60 -2.40 -3.46
C ASN A 98 0.02 -1.07 -2.95
N MET A 99 -0.24 -0.99 -1.64
CA MET A 99 -0.81 0.20 -0.99
C MET A 99 0.07 1.43 -1.19
N ALA A 100 1.40 1.29 -1.15
CA ALA A 100 2.33 2.39 -1.41
C ALA A 100 2.15 3.03 -2.80
N ALA A 101 1.87 2.22 -3.82
CA ALA A 101 1.65 2.73 -5.18
C ALA A 101 0.36 3.55 -5.28
N TYR A 102 -0.72 3.11 -4.61
CA TYR A 102 -1.97 3.87 -4.55
C TYR A 102 -1.84 5.12 -3.69
N ALA A 103 -1.24 5.01 -2.49
CA ALA A 103 -1.00 6.13 -1.59
C ALA A 103 -0.13 7.21 -2.25
N CYS A 104 0.91 6.81 -2.99
CA CYS A 104 1.74 7.72 -3.78
C CYS A 104 0.91 8.60 -4.72
N GLU A 105 -0.03 8.01 -5.46
CA GLU A 105 -0.83 8.77 -6.42
C GLU A 105 -1.93 9.61 -5.76
N ILE A 106 -2.52 9.13 -4.66
CA ILE A 106 -3.44 9.93 -3.83
C ILE A 106 -2.73 11.17 -3.30
N LEU A 107 -1.55 11.01 -2.69
CA LEU A 107 -0.78 12.12 -2.11
C LEU A 107 -0.28 13.09 -3.19
N ARG A 108 0.26 12.56 -4.30
CA ARG A 108 0.69 13.40 -5.43
C ARG A 108 -0.48 14.20 -6.00
N ALA A 109 -1.65 13.58 -6.16
CA ALA A 109 -2.84 14.25 -6.65
C ALA A 109 -3.33 15.32 -5.68
N ALA A 110 -3.37 15.02 -4.38
CA ALA A 110 -3.76 15.98 -3.34
C ALA A 110 -2.85 17.22 -3.28
N ILE A 111 -1.53 17.03 -3.43
CA ILE A 111 -0.60 18.17 -3.50
C ILE A 111 -0.81 18.95 -4.80
N SER A 112 -0.99 18.25 -5.92
CA SER A 112 -1.18 18.90 -7.24
C SER A 112 -2.52 19.61 -7.38
N SER A 113 -3.52 19.28 -6.56
CA SER A 113 -4.84 19.94 -6.59
C SER A 113 -4.87 21.29 -5.88
N ILE A 114 -3.81 21.66 -5.15
CA ILE A 114 -3.71 22.98 -4.51
C ILE A 114 -3.47 24.03 -5.59
N GLU A 115 -4.31 25.07 -5.60
CA GLU A 115 -4.19 26.17 -6.56
C GLU A 115 -2.83 26.89 -6.45
N ARG A 116 -2.29 27.29 -7.60
CA ARG A 116 -1.00 28.01 -7.66
C ARG A 116 -1.01 29.31 -6.84
N GLY A 117 -2.16 29.98 -6.75
CA GLY A 117 -2.31 31.20 -5.94
C GLY A 117 -1.97 31.01 -4.46
N GLN A 118 -2.21 29.82 -3.89
CA GLN A 118 -1.84 29.52 -2.50
C GLN A 118 -0.31 29.48 -2.32
N TRP A 119 0.39 28.91 -3.30
CA TRP A 119 1.86 28.88 -3.31
C TRP A 119 2.45 30.28 -3.53
N GLU A 120 1.86 31.07 -4.44
CA GLU A 120 2.27 32.44 -4.73
C GLU A 120 2.04 33.38 -3.53
N ALA A 121 0.92 33.23 -2.81
CA ALA A 121 0.63 33.99 -1.60
C ALA A 121 1.64 33.69 -0.48
N ALA A 122 1.97 32.41 -0.25
CA ALA A 122 2.98 32.01 0.74
C ALA A 122 4.37 32.59 0.41
N ALA A 123 4.77 32.53 -0.87
CA ALA A 123 6.03 33.13 -1.33
C ALA A 123 6.04 34.67 -1.17
N SER A 124 4.89 35.32 -1.39
CA SER A 124 4.76 36.79 -1.30
C SER A 124 4.92 37.33 0.13
N ILE A 125 4.65 36.51 1.15
CA ILE A 125 4.86 36.85 2.56
C ILE A 125 6.21 36.33 3.11
N GLY A 126 7.10 35.85 2.24
CA GLY A 126 8.47 35.46 2.60
C GLY A 126 8.65 34.03 3.12
N MET A 127 7.66 33.13 2.92
CA MET A 127 7.84 31.70 3.22
C MET A 127 8.68 31.03 2.11
N THR A 128 9.55 30.08 2.51
CA THR A 128 10.49 29.35 1.61
C THR A 128 10.04 27.95 1.28
#